data_AF-A0A2E0UY11-F1
#
_entry.id   AF-A0A2E0UY11-F1
#
_cell.length_a   1.000
_cell.length_b   1.000
_cell.length_c   1.000
_cell.angle_alpha   90.00
_cell.angle_beta   90.00
_cell.angle_gamma   90.00
#
_symmetry.space_group_name_H-M   'P 1'
#
loop_
_entity.id
_entity.type
_entity.pdbx_description
1 polymer ?
#
loop_
_entity_poly.entity_id
_entity_poly.type
_entity_poly.pdbx_seq_one_letter_code
_entity_poly.pdbx_strand_id
1 'polypeptide(L)'
;MQMKKLPRKYMVLFVIAFVGALVLSVLLYLKFTHQLTPGPLSDSHPKGVSLGGVNSHAELETKCTHCHAPVHCLEDTRCQDCHKDIAKDRLDVSTLHGRLPGVSRCQNCHTEHKGPDNELTVLAYNNVDHYLLAGFSLDQHTEDYDGSSFNCSTCHTQEGSFIETIDCVSCHAEKDHDYIATHIETYGYACADCHDGKDRMMDGLNHEEFYPLIGGHETLACADCHQDGGYVGLTQTCYDCHAEPEMHAGVFGTDCLRCHSEVAWAPAELKQHTFMIQHGEEEIESCETCHAGTYTEYPCGSCHEDADMVSAHAGVETPNLHDCISCHPTGRGSQITAQTGKPDNPAGADQAVNANNMAIDPVLNQEQSQEQNHGEEPPKNK
;
A
#
# COMPACT_ATOMS: atom_id res chain seq x y z
N MET A 1 56.51 61.15 -25.12
CA MET A 1 56.26 59.90 -24.38
C MET A 1 57.06 58.80 -25.07
N GLN A 2 58.25 58.43 -24.56
CA GLN A 2 59.10 57.42 -25.19
C GLN A 2 58.54 56.02 -24.92
N MET A 3 58.16 55.29 -25.97
CA MET A 3 57.78 53.88 -25.86
C MET A 3 59.03 53.05 -25.60
N LYS A 4 59.21 52.60 -24.35
CA LYS A 4 60.22 51.60 -23.99
C LYS A 4 59.94 50.32 -24.79
N LYS A 5 60.83 49.97 -25.72
CA LYS A 5 60.78 48.69 -26.45
C LYS A 5 60.80 47.55 -25.44
N LEU A 6 59.75 46.70 -25.45
CA LEU A 6 59.70 45.51 -24.61
C LEU A 6 60.93 44.62 -24.92
N PRO A 7 61.66 44.14 -23.90
CA PRO A 7 62.82 43.29 -24.15
C PRO A 7 62.38 42.02 -24.89
N ARG A 8 63.14 41.62 -25.93
CA ARG A 8 62.86 40.45 -26.79
C ARG A 8 62.53 39.17 -26.00
N LYS A 9 63.06 39.03 -24.78
CA LYS A 9 62.76 37.93 -23.84
C LYS A 9 61.28 37.87 -23.45
N TYR A 10 60.62 39.00 -23.21
CA TYR A 10 59.20 39.06 -22.84
C TYR A 10 58.29 38.77 -24.04
N MET A 11 58.71 39.15 -25.25
CA MET A 11 57.98 38.79 -26.47
C MET A 11 58.02 37.28 -26.74
N VAL A 12 59.16 36.63 -26.51
CA VAL A 12 59.30 35.16 -26.63
C VAL A 12 58.46 34.44 -25.57
N LEU A 13 58.49 34.91 -24.32
CA LEU A 13 57.65 34.36 -23.23
C LEU A 13 56.15 34.49 -23.54
N PHE A 14 55.72 35.61 -24.12
CA PHE A 14 54.33 35.82 -24.50
C PHE A 14 53.88 34.85 -25.61
N VAL A 15 54.73 34.64 -26.62
CA VAL A 15 54.43 33.67 -27.70
C VAL A 15 54.37 32.25 -27.15
N ILE A 16 55.30 31.86 -26.26
CA ILE A 16 55.29 30.53 -25.63
C ILE A 16 54.02 30.34 -24.77
N ALA A 17 53.63 31.35 -23.99
CA ALA A 17 52.41 31.30 -23.18
C ALA A 17 51.15 31.22 -24.05
N PHE A 18 51.10 31.96 -25.16
CA PHE A 18 49.98 31.94 -26.10
C PHE A 18 49.85 30.60 -26.82
N VAL A 19 50.96 30.05 -27.33
CA VAL A 19 50.98 28.72 -27.95
C VAL A 19 50.64 27.64 -26.93
N GLY A 20 51.15 27.74 -25.70
CA GLY A 20 50.80 26.84 -24.61
C GLY A 20 49.31 26.88 -24.26
N ALA A 21 48.70 28.06 -24.22
CA ALA A 21 47.27 28.23 -24.00
C ALA A 21 46.43 27.66 -25.15
N LEU A 22 46.87 27.84 -26.41
CA LEU A 22 46.23 27.25 -27.59
C LEU A 22 46.30 25.71 -27.56
N VAL A 23 47.47 25.16 -27.25
CA VAL A 23 47.63 23.70 -27.13
C VAL A 23 46.77 23.16 -25.98
N LEU A 24 46.72 23.85 -24.83
CA LEU A 24 45.87 23.45 -23.71
C LEU A 24 44.38 23.52 -24.07
N SER A 25 43.93 24.55 -24.79
CA SER A 25 42.54 24.67 -25.23
C SER A 25 42.17 23.63 -26.29
N VAL A 26 43.09 23.28 -27.20
CA VAL A 26 42.90 22.15 -28.13
C VAL A 26 42.84 20.82 -27.37
N LEU A 27 43.71 20.60 -26.39
CA LEU A 27 43.69 19.38 -25.56
C LEU A 27 42.41 19.29 -24.71
N LEU A 28 41.94 20.40 -24.15
CA LEU A 28 40.66 20.46 -23.44
C LEU A 28 39.48 20.21 -24.38
N TYR A 29 39.51 20.76 -25.59
CA TYR A 29 38.49 20.50 -26.62
C TYR A 29 38.46 19.02 -27.06
N LEU A 30 39.62 18.41 -27.29
CA LEU A 30 39.73 16.98 -27.64
C LEU A 30 39.30 16.07 -26.48
N LYS A 31 39.63 16.43 -25.23
CA LYS A 31 39.19 15.68 -24.04
C LYS A 31 37.68 15.81 -23.81
N PHE A 32 37.11 16.99 -24.09
CA PHE A 32 35.66 17.23 -23.97
C PHE A 32 34.86 16.52 -25.07
N THR A 33 35.37 16.48 -26.30
CA THR A 33 34.70 15.79 -27.42
C THR A 33 34.64 14.27 -27.27
N HIS A 34 35.67 13.63 -26.71
CA HIS A 34 35.64 12.18 -26.42
C HIS A 34 34.67 11.76 -25.30
N GLN A 35 34.22 12.69 -24.45
CA GLN A 35 33.18 12.42 -23.45
C GLN A 35 31.75 12.67 -23.98
N LEU A 36 31.62 13.19 -25.20
CA LEU A 36 30.32 13.53 -25.83
C LEU A 36 29.89 12.51 -26.89
N THR A 37 30.62 11.41 -27.08
CA THR A 37 30.25 10.31 -27.98
C THR A 37 29.60 9.18 -27.18
N PRO A 38 28.27 9.16 -27.03
CA PRO A 38 27.55 8.21 -26.18
C PRO A 38 27.64 6.74 -26.62
N GLY A 39 28.15 6.48 -27.82
CA GLY A 39 28.27 5.14 -28.41
C GLY A 39 27.42 5.00 -29.68
N PRO A 40 27.66 3.94 -30.46
CA PRO A 40 26.91 3.67 -31.69
C PRO A 40 25.43 3.37 -31.41
N LEU A 41 24.57 3.74 -32.35
CA LEU A 41 23.11 3.56 -32.28
C LEU A 41 22.69 2.16 -32.77
N SER A 42 21.49 1.74 -32.36
CA SER A 42 20.84 0.50 -32.80
C SER A 42 20.52 0.51 -34.31
N ASP A 43 20.80 -0.62 -34.96
CA ASP A 43 20.36 -0.94 -36.32
C ASP A 43 19.21 -1.97 -36.32
N SER A 44 18.74 -2.35 -35.13
CA SER A 44 17.71 -3.37 -34.94
C SER A 44 16.31 -2.82 -35.27
N HIS A 45 15.91 -2.94 -36.54
CA HIS A 45 14.55 -2.66 -37.00
C HIS A 45 14.03 -3.79 -37.91
N PRO A 46 12.73 -4.15 -37.86
CA PRO A 46 12.14 -5.04 -38.85
C PRO A 46 12.41 -4.54 -40.27
N LYS A 47 13.01 -5.41 -41.10
CA LYS A 47 13.46 -5.07 -42.46
C LYS A 47 12.29 -4.58 -43.31
N GLY A 48 12.43 -3.39 -43.89
CA GLY A 48 11.50 -2.86 -44.91
C GLY A 48 10.40 -1.94 -44.38
N VAL A 49 10.42 -1.58 -43.09
CA VAL A 49 9.50 -0.59 -42.52
C VAL A 49 10.31 0.66 -42.17
N SER A 50 9.94 1.80 -42.75
CA SER A 50 10.53 3.10 -42.41
C SER A 50 9.56 3.90 -41.56
N LEU A 51 10.02 4.40 -40.43
CA LEU A 51 9.26 5.27 -39.53
C LEU A 51 9.81 6.69 -39.63
N GLY A 52 8.93 7.64 -39.96
CA GLY A 52 9.32 9.05 -40.12
C GLY A 52 10.40 9.30 -41.18
N GLY A 53 10.58 8.39 -42.15
CA GLY A 53 11.58 8.48 -43.21
C GLY A 53 12.97 7.97 -42.84
N VAL A 54 13.09 7.24 -41.73
CA VAL A 54 14.31 6.59 -41.26
C VAL A 54 14.07 5.08 -41.20
N ASN A 55 15.05 4.26 -41.59
CA ASN A 55 14.91 2.79 -41.55
C ASN A 55 15.37 2.19 -40.21
N SER A 56 16.38 2.79 -39.59
CA SER A 56 16.88 2.38 -38.28
C SER A 56 17.55 3.57 -37.58
N HIS A 57 17.71 3.51 -36.26
CA HIS A 57 18.35 4.60 -35.52
C HIS A 57 19.80 4.82 -35.95
N ALA A 58 20.50 3.80 -36.46
CA ALA A 58 21.84 3.93 -37.04
C ALA A 58 21.95 5.01 -38.13
N GLU A 59 20.90 5.26 -38.92
CA GLU A 59 20.89 6.33 -39.93
C GLU A 59 20.90 7.76 -39.32
N LEU A 60 20.64 7.87 -38.01
CA LEU A 60 20.62 9.12 -37.24
C LEU A 60 21.89 9.35 -36.41
N GLU A 61 22.92 8.51 -36.54
CA GLU A 61 24.13 8.55 -35.72
C GLU A 61 24.84 9.92 -35.72
N THR A 62 24.74 10.65 -36.82
CA THR A 62 25.32 12.01 -36.97
C THR A 62 24.33 13.15 -36.70
N LYS A 63 23.07 12.82 -36.38
CA LYS A 63 21.95 13.77 -36.29
C LYS A 63 21.34 13.82 -34.88
N CYS A 64 22.18 14.09 -33.88
CA CYS A 64 21.84 14.01 -32.45
C CYS A 64 20.57 14.80 -32.06
N THR A 65 20.32 15.93 -32.72
CA THR A 65 19.16 16.81 -32.43
C THR A 65 17.82 16.25 -32.84
N HIS A 66 17.77 15.12 -33.56
CA HIS A 66 16.52 14.41 -33.82
C HIS A 66 15.93 13.83 -32.54
N CYS A 67 16.78 13.35 -31.63
CA CYS A 67 16.34 12.76 -30.37
C CYS A 67 16.58 13.70 -29.17
N HIS A 68 17.62 14.55 -29.22
CA HIS A 68 17.97 15.45 -28.13
C HIS A 68 17.55 16.89 -28.39
N ALA A 69 16.86 17.50 -27.43
CA ALA A 69 16.64 18.93 -27.41
C ALA A 69 17.91 19.68 -26.95
N PRO A 70 18.15 20.92 -27.40
CA PRO A 70 19.23 21.74 -26.85
C PRO A 70 18.95 22.07 -25.38
N VAL A 71 19.94 21.86 -24.48
CA VAL A 71 19.89 22.16 -23.03
C VAL A 71 19.00 21.23 -22.19
N HIS A 72 17.93 20.67 -22.76
CA HIS A 72 17.11 19.63 -22.12
C HIS A 72 17.59 18.22 -22.52
N CYS A 73 17.32 17.23 -21.67
CA CYS A 73 17.55 15.81 -22.02
C CYS A 73 16.55 15.34 -23.10
N LEU A 74 16.46 14.03 -23.33
CA LEU A 74 15.45 13.42 -24.21
C LEU A 74 14.02 13.84 -23.81
N GLU A 75 13.24 14.31 -24.79
CA GLU A 75 11.80 14.58 -24.68
C GLU A 75 11.04 13.43 -25.37
N ASP A 76 9.89 13.03 -24.83
CA ASP A 76 9.10 11.91 -25.37
C ASP A 76 8.52 12.19 -26.75
N THR A 77 8.24 13.46 -27.05
CA THR A 77 7.74 13.95 -28.34
C THR A 77 8.68 13.57 -29.49
N ARG A 78 10.00 13.58 -29.26
CA ARG A 78 11.02 13.30 -30.29
C ARG A 78 10.95 11.86 -30.80
N CYS A 79 10.69 10.90 -29.90
CA CYS A 79 10.52 9.49 -30.28
C CYS A 79 9.21 9.31 -31.05
N GLN A 80 8.15 9.99 -30.62
CA GLN A 80 6.79 9.84 -31.16
C GLN A 80 6.59 10.47 -32.54
N ASP A 81 7.45 11.41 -32.94
CA ASP A 81 7.44 11.99 -34.29
C ASP A 81 7.54 10.89 -35.38
N CYS A 82 8.27 9.82 -35.08
CA CYS A 82 8.37 8.61 -35.91
C CYS A 82 7.47 7.48 -35.38
N HIS A 83 7.44 7.23 -34.07
CA HIS A 83 6.67 6.16 -33.43
C HIS A 83 5.23 6.58 -33.07
N LYS A 84 4.45 6.96 -34.10
CA LYS A 84 3.09 7.51 -33.92
C LYS A 84 2.09 6.49 -33.37
N ASP A 85 2.24 5.22 -33.72
CA ASP A 85 1.36 4.17 -33.20
C ASP A 85 1.60 3.98 -31.69
N ILE A 86 2.86 3.98 -31.25
CA ILE A 86 3.19 3.96 -29.81
C ILE A 86 2.70 5.22 -29.10
N ALA A 87 2.73 6.38 -29.77
CA ALA A 87 2.14 7.61 -29.23
C ALA A 87 0.63 7.45 -28.96
N LYS A 88 -0.08 6.73 -29.84
CA LYS A 88 -1.50 6.41 -29.67
C LYS A 88 -1.70 5.37 -28.57
N ASP A 89 -0.90 4.31 -28.55
CA ASP A 89 -0.97 3.26 -27.53
C ASP A 89 -0.84 3.84 -26.12
N ARG A 90 0.13 4.72 -25.89
CA ARG A 90 0.31 5.42 -24.61
C ARG A 90 -0.93 6.16 -24.09
N LEU A 91 -1.82 6.59 -24.97
CA LEU A 91 -3.04 7.29 -24.62
C LEU A 91 -4.22 6.34 -24.35
N ASP A 92 -4.09 5.08 -24.74
CA ASP A 92 -5.10 4.05 -24.62
C ASP A 92 -4.75 3.10 -23.48
N VAL A 93 -5.50 3.22 -22.38
CA VAL A 93 -5.37 2.37 -21.18
C VAL A 93 -5.65 0.89 -21.46
N SER A 94 -6.16 0.53 -22.63
CA SER A 94 -6.31 -0.86 -23.07
C SER A 94 -5.08 -1.40 -23.79
N THR A 95 -3.99 -0.64 -23.91
CA THR A 95 -2.73 -1.11 -24.48
C THR A 95 -1.65 -1.23 -23.40
N LEU A 96 -0.59 -1.99 -23.70
CA LEU A 96 0.56 -2.16 -22.80
C LEU A 96 1.16 -0.80 -22.38
N HIS A 97 1.46 0.07 -23.33
CA HIS A 97 2.06 1.38 -23.05
C HIS A 97 1.13 2.35 -22.33
N GLY A 98 -0.20 2.20 -22.46
CA GLY A 98 -1.14 3.04 -21.71
C GLY A 98 -1.25 2.69 -20.23
N ARG A 99 -0.84 1.48 -19.82
CA ARG A 99 -0.87 1.02 -18.42
C ARG A 99 0.49 1.10 -17.72
N LEU A 100 1.60 1.06 -18.46
CA LEU A 100 2.94 1.11 -17.88
C LEU A 100 3.23 2.50 -17.26
N PRO A 101 3.76 2.56 -16.03
CA PRO A 101 4.23 3.81 -15.44
C PRO A 101 5.49 4.29 -16.17
N GLY A 102 5.70 5.61 -16.20
CA GLY A 102 6.95 6.18 -16.72
C GLY A 102 7.12 6.14 -18.25
N VAL A 103 6.07 5.82 -19.03
CA VAL A 103 6.10 5.82 -20.51
C VAL A 103 6.35 7.18 -21.15
N SER A 104 6.35 8.26 -20.37
CA SER A 104 6.85 9.59 -20.79
C SER A 104 8.38 9.67 -20.86
N ARG A 105 9.10 8.59 -20.50
CA ARG A 105 10.57 8.49 -20.63
C ARG A 105 10.93 7.17 -21.26
N CYS A 106 10.78 7.09 -22.59
CA CYS A 106 11.02 5.89 -23.40
C CYS A 106 12.38 5.23 -23.09
N GLN A 107 13.41 6.04 -22.87
CA GLN A 107 14.78 5.59 -22.60
C GLN A 107 14.94 4.76 -21.32
N ASN A 108 13.99 4.84 -20.38
CA ASN A 108 14.04 4.04 -19.16
C ASN A 108 13.84 2.55 -19.45
N CYS A 109 13.16 2.21 -20.54
CA CYS A 109 12.93 0.82 -20.96
C CYS A 109 13.66 0.51 -22.27
N HIS A 110 13.62 1.43 -23.23
CA HIS A 110 14.27 1.32 -24.53
C HIS A 110 15.61 2.06 -24.52
N THR A 111 16.64 1.42 -23.97
CA THR A 111 17.96 2.05 -23.85
C THR A 111 18.74 2.02 -25.17
N GLU A 112 19.00 3.21 -25.72
CA GLU A 112 19.82 3.42 -26.92
C GLU A 112 21.32 3.58 -26.60
N HIS A 113 22.18 3.67 -27.62
CA HIS A 113 23.64 3.82 -27.57
C HIS A 113 24.39 2.58 -27.07
N LYS A 114 23.80 1.40 -27.22
CA LYS A 114 24.43 0.12 -26.88
C LYS A 114 25.03 -0.61 -28.09
N GLY A 115 24.97 0.01 -29.27
CA GLY A 115 25.52 -0.51 -30.52
C GLY A 115 24.50 -1.05 -31.49
N PRO A 116 24.94 -1.41 -32.71
CA PRO A 116 24.06 -1.74 -33.83
C PRO A 116 23.20 -2.97 -33.59
N ASP A 117 23.71 -3.95 -32.82
CA ASP A 117 22.99 -5.19 -32.51
C ASP A 117 22.00 -5.05 -31.33
N ASN A 118 21.86 -3.86 -30.76
CA ASN A 118 21.02 -3.64 -29.58
C ASN A 118 19.52 -3.61 -29.94
N GLU A 119 18.79 -4.65 -29.58
CA GLU A 119 17.33 -4.70 -29.74
C GLU A 119 16.62 -3.94 -28.62
N LEU A 120 16.11 -2.75 -28.94
CA LEU A 120 15.45 -1.86 -27.97
C LEU A 120 14.19 -2.48 -27.36
N THR A 121 13.50 -3.38 -28.06
CA THR A 121 12.24 -3.99 -27.61
C THR A 121 12.43 -5.08 -26.56
N VAL A 122 13.50 -5.89 -26.66
CA VAL A 122 13.75 -7.01 -25.74
C VAL A 122 14.08 -6.51 -24.33
N LEU A 123 14.91 -5.48 -24.23
CA LEU A 123 15.31 -4.90 -22.95
C LEU A 123 14.16 -4.27 -22.17
N ALA A 124 13.08 -3.86 -22.85
CA ALA A 124 11.92 -3.27 -22.20
C ALA A 124 11.16 -4.26 -21.32
N TYR A 125 11.12 -5.54 -21.68
CA TYR A 125 10.40 -6.56 -20.92
C TYR A 125 11.06 -6.89 -19.57
N ASN A 126 12.39 -6.72 -19.47
CA ASN A 126 13.11 -6.88 -18.19
C ASN A 126 12.77 -5.78 -17.16
N ASN A 127 12.17 -4.68 -17.62
CA ASN A 127 11.80 -3.55 -16.77
C ASN A 127 10.29 -3.54 -16.44
N VAL A 128 9.55 -4.59 -16.85
CA VAL A 128 8.13 -4.77 -16.54
C VAL A 128 8.00 -5.58 -15.26
N ASP A 129 7.77 -4.89 -14.15
CA ASP A 129 7.45 -5.52 -12.87
C ASP A 129 5.99 -5.95 -12.84
N HIS A 130 5.74 -7.24 -12.98
CA HIS A 130 4.39 -7.80 -12.98
C HIS A 130 3.72 -7.66 -11.62
N TYR A 131 4.48 -7.69 -10.51
CA TYR A 131 3.89 -7.54 -9.19
C TYR A 131 3.34 -6.12 -8.98
N LEU A 132 4.08 -5.10 -9.38
CA LEU A 132 3.61 -3.70 -9.27
C LEU A 132 2.46 -3.38 -10.22
N LEU A 133 2.43 -3.99 -11.40
CA LEU A 133 1.43 -3.71 -12.43
C LEU A 133 0.16 -4.54 -12.27
N ALA A 134 0.30 -5.77 -11.78
CA ALA A 134 -0.74 -6.78 -11.77
C ALA A 134 -1.09 -7.33 -10.38
N GLY A 135 -0.27 -7.04 -9.36
CA GLY A 135 -0.38 -7.72 -8.07
C GLY A 135 0.09 -9.18 -8.09
N PHE A 136 0.71 -9.63 -9.20
CA PHE A 136 1.19 -11.01 -9.38
C PHE A 136 2.67 -11.02 -9.83
N SER A 137 3.52 -11.64 -9.04
CA SER A 137 4.95 -11.82 -9.27
C SER A 137 5.23 -13.02 -10.17
N LEU A 138 6.32 -12.97 -10.92
CA LEU A 138 6.81 -14.09 -11.72
C LEU A 138 7.88 -14.92 -11.00
N ASP A 139 8.20 -14.61 -9.73
CA ASP A 139 9.29 -15.27 -8.99
C ASP A 139 9.14 -16.80 -8.99
N GLN A 140 7.92 -17.31 -8.78
CA GLN A 140 7.60 -18.74 -8.82
C GLN A 140 7.09 -19.23 -10.18
N HIS A 141 7.11 -18.37 -11.21
CA HIS A 141 6.65 -18.65 -12.57
C HIS A 141 7.73 -18.32 -13.61
N THR A 142 8.96 -18.79 -13.34
CA THR A 142 10.11 -18.64 -14.24
C THR A 142 10.30 -19.84 -15.18
N GLU A 143 9.75 -21.00 -14.80
CA GLU A 143 9.83 -22.27 -15.53
C GLU A 143 8.47 -23.00 -15.51
N ASP A 144 8.20 -23.76 -16.56
CA ASP A 144 7.08 -24.69 -16.65
C ASP A 144 7.38 -25.97 -15.87
N TYR A 145 6.36 -26.78 -15.65
CA TYR A 145 6.43 -28.10 -15.04
C TYR A 145 7.35 -29.09 -15.76
N ASP A 146 7.65 -28.86 -17.04
CA ASP A 146 8.61 -29.67 -17.81
C ASP A 146 10.05 -29.12 -17.75
N GLY A 147 10.27 -28.02 -17.02
CA GLY A 147 11.55 -27.33 -16.89
C GLY A 147 11.88 -26.38 -18.04
N SER A 148 10.95 -26.13 -18.97
CA SER A 148 11.12 -25.10 -19.98
C SER A 148 10.96 -23.71 -19.38
N SER A 149 11.80 -22.75 -19.78
CA SER A 149 11.70 -21.38 -19.27
C SER A 149 10.50 -20.65 -19.85
N PHE A 150 9.78 -19.93 -18.99
CA PHE A 150 8.65 -19.10 -19.41
C PHE A 150 9.11 -17.94 -20.30
N ASN A 151 8.30 -17.64 -21.30
CA ASN A 151 8.44 -16.46 -22.13
C ASN A 151 7.12 -15.67 -22.14
N CYS A 152 7.12 -14.46 -22.69
CA CYS A 152 5.95 -13.59 -22.68
C CYS A 152 4.71 -14.28 -23.29
N SER A 153 4.89 -15.06 -24.37
CA SER A 153 3.80 -15.75 -25.06
C SER A 153 3.30 -17.01 -24.34
N THR A 154 4.01 -17.50 -23.32
CA THR A 154 3.52 -18.59 -22.46
C THR A 154 2.25 -18.18 -21.73
N CYS A 155 2.19 -16.95 -21.21
CA CYS A 155 1.02 -16.43 -20.48
C CYS A 155 0.16 -15.49 -21.33
N HIS A 156 0.78 -14.61 -22.13
CA HIS A 156 0.06 -13.68 -23.02
C HIS A 156 -0.23 -14.35 -24.37
N THR A 157 -1.13 -15.33 -24.36
CA THR A 157 -1.48 -16.14 -25.53
C THR A 157 -2.34 -15.41 -26.56
N GLN A 158 -2.96 -14.29 -26.17
CA GLN A 158 -3.75 -13.41 -27.06
C GLN A 158 -3.15 -11.99 -27.07
N GLU A 159 -3.14 -11.35 -28.24
CA GLU A 159 -2.77 -9.93 -28.34
C GLU A 159 -3.80 -9.08 -27.56
N GLY A 160 -3.32 -8.25 -26.64
CA GLY A 160 -4.20 -7.45 -25.76
C GLY A 160 -4.83 -8.23 -24.60
N SER A 161 -4.37 -9.45 -24.32
CA SER A 161 -4.76 -10.23 -23.13
C SER A 161 -4.07 -9.68 -21.88
N PHE A 162 -4.83 -9.05 -20.99
CA PHE A 162 -4.38 -8.52 -19.69
C PHE A 162 -4.82 -9.43 -18.55
N ILE A 163 -4.24 -9.26 -17.35
CA ILE A 163 -4.44 -10.02 -16.10
C ILE A 163 -5.80 -10.72 -15.92
N GLU A 164 -6.91 -10.06 -16.25
CA GLU A 164 -8.28 -10.61 -16.26
C GLU A 164 -8.48 -11.83 -17.19
N THR A 165 -7.48 -12.17 -17.99
CA THR A 165 -7.47 -13.24 -19.00
C THR A 165 -6.42 -14.32 -18.74
N ILE A 166 -5.63 -14.20 -17.66
CA ILE A 166 -4.71 -15.27 -17.27
C ILE A 166 -5.54 -16.37 -16.62
N ASP A 167 -5.75 -17.45 -17.36
CA ASP A 167 -6.45 -18.62 -16.87
C ASP A 167 -5.47 -19.55 -16.15
N CYS A 168 -5.36 -19.39 -14.83
CA CYS A 168 -4.57 -20.27 -13.98
C CYS A 168 -5.03 -21.73 -14.11
N VAL A 169 -6.34 -21.96 -14.26
CA VAL A 169 -6.95 -23.28 -14.28
C VAL A 169 -6.50 -24.06 -15.51
N SER A 170 -6.49 -23.42 -16.67
CA SER A 170 -6.06 -24.07 -17.93
C SER A 170 -4.67 -24.72 -17.82
N CYS A 171 -3.70 -24.10 -17.16
CA CYS A 171 -2.36 -24.66 -17.00
C CYS A 171 -2.25 -25.61 -15.80
N HIS A 172 -2.75 -25.21 -14.62
CA HIS A 172 -2.57 -25.99 -13.40
C HIS A 172 -3.41 -27.27 -13.39
N ALA A 173 -4.62 -27.25 -13.99
CA ALA A 173 -5.48 -28.44 -14.07
C ALA A 173 -4.92 -29.52 -15.01
N GLU A 174 -4.07 -29.18 -15.98
CA GLU A 174 -3.38 -30.19 -16.79
C GLU A 174 -2.40 -31.04 -15.97
N LYS A 175 -1.87 -30.48 -14.88
CA LYS A 175 -0.91 -31.18 -14.00
C LYS A 175 -1.59 -31.93 -12.89
N ASP A 176 -2.54 -31.31 -12.22
CA ASP A 176 -3.32 -31.93 -11.16
C ASP A 176 -4.77 -31.46 -11.18
N HIS A 177 -5.54 -32.04 -12.08
CA HIS A 177 -6.95 -31.73 -12.27
C HIS A 177 -7.76 -31.91 -10.98
N ASP A 178 -7.54 -33.01 -10.26
CA ASP A 178 -8.36 -33.37 -9.10
C ASP A 178 -8.09 -32.42 -7.93
N TYR A 179 -6.83 -32.04 -7.71
CA TYR A 179 -6.47 -31.02 -6.73
C TYR A 179 -7.09 -29.67 -7.09
N ILE A 180 -6.91 -29.19 -8.33
CA ILE A 180 -7.39 -27.87 -8.75
C ILE A 180 -8.92 -27.80 -8.71
N ALA A 181 -9.61 -28.86 -9.13
CA ALA A 181 -11.06 -28.94 -9.03
C ALA A 181 -11.53 -28.83 -7.57
N THR A 182 -10.95 -29.61 -6.66
CA THR A 182 -11.29 -29.57 -5.23
C THR A 182 -10.96 -28.20 -4.62
N HIS A 183 -9.85 -27.60 -5.03
CA HIS A 183 -9.42 -26.29 -4.55
C HIS A 183 -10.40 -25.19 -4.99
N ILE A 184 -10.85 -25.19 -6.25
CA ILE A 184 -11.84 -24.24 -6.77
C ILE A 184 -13.20 -24.47 -6.11
N GLU A 185 -13.61 -25.71 -5.87
CA GLU A 185 -14.86 -26.01 -5.17
C GLU A 185 -14.84 -25.49 -3.72
N THR A 186 -13.68 -25.50 -3.07
CA THR A 186 -13.53 -25.08 -1.67
C THR A 186 -13.31 -23.56 -1.52
N TYR A 187 -12.49 -22.97 -2.40
CA TYR A 187 -11.99 -21.60 -2.26
C TYR A 187 -12.35 -20.69 -3.44
N GLY A 188 -13.09 -21.17 -4.44
CA GLY A 188 -13.45 -20.38 -5.63
C GLY A 188 -12.33 -20.28 -6.67
N TYR A 189 -12.62 -19.55 -7.75
CA TYR A 189 -11.77 -19.46 -8.95
C TYR A 189 -10.87 -18.21 -8.99
N ALA A 190 -11.04 -17.30 -8.03
CA ALA A 190 -10.27 -16.06 -7.95
C ALA A 190 -8.89 -16.31 -7.32
N CYS A 191 -8.04 -17.09 -8.01
CA CYS A 191 -6.75 -17.52 -7.48
C CYS A 191 -5.88 -16.34 -7.01
N ALA A 192 -5.92 -15.21 -7.71
CA ALA A 192 -5.09 -14.04 -7.46
C ALA A 192 -5.42 -13.27 -6.17
N ASP A 193 -6.59 -13.50 -5.57
CA ASP A 193 -6.96 -12.90 -4.28
C ASP A 193 -6.01 -13.43 -3.18
N CYS A 194 -5.64 -14.71 -3.30
CA CYS A 194 -4.78 -15.41 -2.36
C CYS A 194 -3.35 -15.59 -2.89
N HIS A 195 -3.17 -15.94 -4.16
CA HIS A 195 -1.88 -16.25 -4.76
C HIS A 195 -1.33 -15.08 -5.56
N ASP A 196 -0.13 -14.62 -5.22
CA ASP A 196 0.51 -13.49 -5.88
C ASP A 196 1.76 -13.86 -6.64
N GLY A 197 1.94 -15.15 -6.96
CA GLY A 197 3.09 -15.65 -7.72
C GLY A 197 4.45 -15.48 -7.04
N LYS A 198 4.48 -14.85 -5.87
CA LYS A 198 5.62 -14.82 -4.95
C LYS A 198 5.44 -15.87 -3.88
N ASP A 199 4.20 -16.00 -3.39
CA ASP A 199 3.64 -16.96 -2.41
C ASP A 199 3.16 -16.37 -1.06
N ARG A 200 2.47 -15.21 -1.07
CA ARG A 200 1.86 -14.61 0.15
C ARG A 200 1.05 -15.60 1.02
N MET A 201 0.54 -16.69 0.46
CA MET A 201 -0.15 -17.73 1.23
C MET A 201 0.75 -18.48 2.23
N MET A 202 2.06 -18.43 2.08
CA MET A 202 2.99 -19.09 3.00
C MET A 202 3.36 -18.17 4.17
N ASP A 203 3.76 -16.93 3.90
CA ASP A 203 4.34 -16.03 4.91
C ASP A 203 3.78 -14.59 4.90
N GLY A 204 2.83 -14.27 4.01
CA GLY A 204 2.43 -12.89 3.71
C GLY A 204 0.97 -12.51 4.01
N LEU A 205 0.06 -13.47 4.12
CA LEU A 205 -1.36 -13.18 4.37
C LEU A 205 -1.60 -12.92 5.86
N ASN A 206 -1.69 -11.64 6.23
CA ASN A 206 -1.90 -11.21 7.61
C ASN A 206 -3.34 -10.72 7.85
N HIS A 207 -4.01 -11.33 8.84
CA HIS A 207 -5.36 -10.93 9.27
C HIS A 207 -5.35 -9.87 10.39
N GLU A 208 -4.20 -9.57 10.99
CA GLU A 208 -4.07 -8.67 12.16
C GLU A 208 -4.60 -7.25 11.92
N GLU A 209 -4.47 -6.73 10.69
CA GLU A 209 -4.97 -5.39 10.34
C GLU A 209 -6.48 -5.35 10.08
N PHE A 210 -7.13 -6.52 9.95
CA PHE A 210 -8.54 -6.63 9.59
C PHE A 210 -9.37 -7.30 10.69
N TYR A 211 -9.03 -8.53 11.06
CA TYR A 211 -9.68 -9.31 12.11
C TYR A 211 -8.66 -10.32 12.68
N PRO A 212 -8.04 -10.04 13.84
CA PRO A 212 -7.03 -10.92 14.41
C PRO A 212 -7.57 -12.33 14.67
N LEU A 213 -6.93 -13.34 14.08
CA LEU A 213 -7.26 -14.75 14.30
C LEU A 213 -6.65 -15.21 15.62
N ILE A 214 -7.36 -14.96 16.73
CA ILE A 214 -6.94 -15.29 18.10
C ILE A 214 -7.96 -16.18 18.81
N GLY A 215 -7.48 -16.96 19.79
CA GLY A 215 -8.23 -17.95 20.56
C GLY A 215 -9.16 -18.82 19.71
N GLY A 216 -10.47 -18.66 19.89
CA GLY A 216 -11.49 -19.47 19.22
C GLY A 216 -11.44 -19.43 17.69
N HIS A 217 -10.78 -18.43 17.10
CA HIS A 217 -10.66 -18.25 15.65
C HIS A 217 -9.29 -18.66 15.09
N GLU A 218 -8.34 -19.12 15.91
CA GLU A 218 -6.94 -19.41 15.49
C GLU A 218 -6.82 -20.55 14.48
N THR A 219 -7.71 -21.54 14.54
CA THR A 219 -7.58 -22.80 13.79
C THR A 219 -8.66 -22.98 12.72
N LEU A 220 -9.43 -21.94 12.44
CA LEU A 220 -10.45 -21.95 11.39
C LEU A 220 -9.80 -22.05 10.02
N ALA A 221 -10.38 -22.88 9.16
CA ALA A 221 -10.03 -22.87 7.75
C ALA A 221 -10.58 -21.60 7.10
N CYS A 222 -9.94 -21.14 6.01
CA CYS A 222 -10.38 -19.92 5.31
C CYS A 222 -11.86 -20.01 4.88
N ALA A 223 -12.30 -21.18 4.44
CA ALA A 223 -13.67 -21.42 4.00
C ALA A 223 -14.70 -21.41 5.14
N ASP A 224 -14.28 -21.54 6.41
CA ASP A 224 -15.20 -21.48 7.56
C ASP A 224 -15.76 -20.05 7.72
N CYS A 225 -14.95 -19.04 7.40
CA CYS A 225 -15.34 -17.64 7.40
C CYS A 225 -15.76 -17.14 6.00
N HIS A 226 -15.04 -17.57 4.96
CA HIS A 226 -15.25 -17.14 3.56
C HIS A 226 -16.11 -18.14 2.78
N GLN A 227 -17.34 -18.37 3.26
CA GLN A 227 -18.21 -19.47 2.81
C GLN A 227 -18.69 -19.37 1.34
N ASP A 228 -18.57 -18.19 0.72
CA ASP A 228 -18.97 -17.95 -0.68
C ASP A 228 -17.78 -17.77 -1.65
N GLY A 229 -16.56 -18.09 -1.20
CA GLY A 229 -15.34 -17.88 -1.99
C GLY A 229 -14.99 -16.40 -2.20
N GLY A 230 -15.61 -15.50 -1.43
CA GLY A 230 -15.27 -14.08 -1.37
C GLY A 230 -14.30 -13.80 -0.23
N TYR A 231 -13.09 -13.33 -0.56
CA TYR A 231 -12.01 -13.10 0.42
C TYR A 231 -11.82 -11.63 0.83
N VAL A 232 -12.63 -10.72 0.28
CA VAL A 232 -12.57 -9.29 0.56
C VAL A 232 -13.90 -8.79 1.08
N GLY A 233 -13.87 -7.93 2.09
CA GLY A 233 -15.06 -7.23 2.59
C GLY A 233 -15.98 -8.08 3.48
N LEU A 234 -15.45 -9.14 4.10
CA LEU A 234 -16.20 -9.86 5.13
C LEU A 234 -16.47 -8.94 6.32
N THR A 235 -17.65 -9.09 6.91
CA THR A 235 -18.03 -8.42 8.14
C THR A 235 -17.18 -8.91 9.32
N GLN A 236 -17.02 -8.04 10.32
CA GLN A 236 -16.22 -8.29 11.53
C GLN A 236 -17.10 -8.38 12.78
N THR A 237 -18.43 -8.38 12.63
CA THR A 237 -19.33 -8.43 13.79
C THR A 237 -19.53 -9.86 14.26
N CYS A 238 -19.54 -10.06 15.58
CA CYS A 238 -19.70 -11.38 16.17
C CYS A 238 -21.02 -12.03 15.75
N TYR A 239 -22.09 -11.24 15.62
CA TYR A 239 -23.45 -11.71 15.36
C TYR A 239 -23.61 -12.39 13.99
N ASP A 240 -22.82 -11.95 13.01
CA ASP A 240 -22.93 -12.47 11.63
C ASP A 240 -22.53 -13.95 11.54
N CYS A 241 -21.67 -14.42 12.45
CA CYS A 241 -21.32 -15.84 12.58
C CYS A 241 -21.96 -16.50 13.82
N HIS A 242 -22.12 -15.75 14.90
CA HIS A 242 -22.60 -16.23 16.19
C HIS A 242 -23.93 -15.58 16.56
N ALA A 243 -25.02 -16.26 16.26
CA ALA A 243 -26.35 -15.83 16.68
C ALA A 243 -26.44 -15.74 18.22
N GLU A 244 -27.25 -14.79 18.71
CA GLU A 244 -27.53 -14.65 20.14
C GLU A 244 -28.11 -15.97 20.69
N PRO A 245 -27.49 -16.57 21.73
CA PRO A 245 -27.94 -17.85 22.24
C PRO A 245 -29.24 -17.72 23.04
N GLU A 246 -30.08 -18.76 23.02
CA GLU A 246 -31.38 -18.79 23.72
C GLU A 246 -31.26 -18.49 25.22
N MET A 247 -30.12 -18.85 25.83
CA MET A 247 -29.86 -18.57 27.25
C MET A 247 -29.79 -17.07 27.61
N HIS A 248 -29.55 -16.19 26.64
CA HIS A 248 -29.62 -14.75 26.84
C HIS A 248 -31.06 -14.23 26.84
N ALA A 249 -32.03 -15.03 26.37
CA ALA A 249 -33.45 -14.67 26.29
C ALA A 249 -33.73 -13.32 25.58
N GLY A 250 -32.83 -12.89 24.67
CA GLY A 250 -32.94 -11.61 23.96
C GLY A 250 -32.63 -10.37 24.81
N VAL A 251 -32.06 -10.55 25.99
CA VAL A 251 -31.81 -9.47 26.96
C VAL A 251 -30.56 -8.68 26.63
N PHE A 252 -29.58 -9.24 25.90
CA PHE A 252 -28.23 -8.66 25.73
C PHE A 252 -27.90 -8.20 24.30
N GLY A 253 -28.76 -8.50 23.33
CA GLY A 253 -28.59 -8.02 21.96
C GLY A 253 -27.32 -8.56 21.29
N THR A 254 -26.70 -7.75 20.43
CA THR A 254 -25.60 -8.18 19.54
C THR A 254 -24.22 -7.61 19.92
N ASP A 255 -24.13 -6.84 21.02
CA ASP A 255 -22.88 -6.24 21.48
C ASP A 255 -22.11 -7.21 22.39
N CYS A 256 -21.63 -8.30 21.78
CA CYS A 256 -21.04 -9.45 22.47
C CYS A 256 -19.77 -9.08 23.27
N LEU A 257 -18.99 -8.11 22.81
CA LEU A 257 -17.70 -7.71 23.40
C LEU A 257 -17.83 -7.00 24.75
N ARG A 258 -19.06 -6.64 25.17
CA ARG A 258 -19.29 -6.13 26.54
C ARG A 258 -19.00 -7.15 27.62
N CYS A 259 -19.26 -8.42 27.31
CA CYS A 259 -19.19 -9.53 28.25
C CYS A 259 -18.19 -10.61 27.80
N HIS A 260 -18.07 -10.84 26.49
CA HIS A 260 -17.25 -11.89 25.91
C HIS A 260 -15.97 -11.33 25.28
N SER A 261 -15.09 -12.22 24.82
CA SER A 261 -13.88 -11.87 24.08
C SER A 261 -13.73 -12.76 22.86
N GLU A 262 -12.89 -12.32 21.93
CA GLU A 262 -12.51 -13.05 20.72
C GLU A 262 -11.77 -14.35 21.06
N VAL A 263 -11.17 -14.43 22.25
CA VAL A 263 -10.44 -15.61 22.71
C VAL A 263 -11.39 -16.74 23.11
N ALA A 264 -12.43 -16.42 23.89
CA ALA A 264 -13.41 -17.38 24.37
C ALA A 264 -14.70 -16.70 24.86
N TRP A 265 -15.81 -17.45 24.79
CA TRP A 265 -17.11 -17.05 25.35
C TRP A 265 -17.14 -17.06 26.89
N ALA A 266 -16.31 -17.88 27.55
CA ALA A 266 -16.26 -17.98 29.00
C ALA A 266 -14.83 -17.81 29.54
N PRO A 267 -14.65 -17.16 30.70
CA PRO A 267 -15.68 -16.49 31.51
C PRO A 267 -16.25 -15.25 30.81
N ALA A 268 -17.54 -15.00 31.00
CA ALA A 268 -18.17 -13.77 30.57
C ALA A 268 -18.09 -12.76 31.71
N GLU A 269 -17.47 -11.62 31.47
CA GLU A 269 -17.24 -10.58 32.46
C GLU A 269 -17.67 -9.24 31.88
N LEU A 270 -18.56 -8.53 32.58
CA LEU A 270 -18.95 -7.18 32.19
C LEU A 270 -17.76 -6.24 32.40
N LYS A 271 -16.99 -5.97 31.35
CA LYS A 271 -15.79 -5.13 31.43
C LYS A 271 -16.09 -3.65 31.39
N GLN A 272 -17.23 -3.29 30.83
CA GLN A 272 -17.63 -1.90 30.63
C GLN A 272 -19.09 -1.70 31.01
N HIS A 273 -19.32 -0.77 31.93
CA HIS A 273 -20.65 -0.30 32.29
C HIS A 273 -20.58 1.23 32.43
N THR A 274 -21.49 1.94 31.77
CA THR A 274 -21.48 3.42 31.70
C THR A 274 -21.96 4.09 32.99
N PHE A 275 -22.51 3.31 33.91
CA PHE A 275 -23.05 3.75 35.19
C PHE A 275 -22.38 2.98 36.34
N MET A 276 -22.27 3.54 37.54
CA MET A 276 -21.71 2.76 38.66
C MET A 276 -22.75 1.83 39.25
N ILE A 277 -22.39 0.54 39.42
CA ILE A 277 -23.23 -0.46 40.10
C ILE A 277 -23.42 -0.11 41.58
N GLN A 278 -22.44 0.57 42.18
CA GLN A 278 -22.59 1.22 43.48
C GLN A 278 -23.37 2.53 43.32
N HIS A 279 -24.69 2.39 43.20
CA HIS A 279 -25.62 3.50 43.05
C HIS A 279 -25.82 4.20 44.40
N GLY A 280 -25.27 5.40 44.56
CA GLY A 280 -25.41 6.14 45.81
C GLY A 280 -24.60 5.51 46.95
N GLU A 281 -25.25 5.20 48.06
CA GLU A 281 -24.65 4.51 49.22
C GLU A 281 -24.94 3.00 49.21
N GLU A 282 -25.70 2.52 48.23
CA GLU A 282 -26.13 1.13 48.13
C GLU A 282 -25.35 0.40 47.02
N GLU A 283 -25.04 -0.87 47.28
CA GLU A 283 -24.49 -1.76 46.27
C GLU A 283 -25.66 -2.53 45.64
N ILE A 284 -25.82 -2.36 44.33
CA ILE A 284 -26.87 -3.07 43.58
C ILE A 284 -26.32 -4.44 43.17
N GLU A 285 -26.83 -5.50 43.78
CA GLU A 285 -26.35 -6.88 43.53
C GLU A 285 -26.98 -7.53 42.28
N SER A 286 -28.05 -6.95 41.74
CA SER A 286 -28.83 -7.51 40.62
C SER A 286 -29.06 -6.48 39.52
N CYS A 287 -28.66 -6.84 38.29
CA CYS A 287 -28.77 -5.99 37.10
C CYS A 287 -30.23 -5.58 36.81
N GLU A 288 -31.18 -6.47 37.09
CA GLU A 288 -32.62 -6.30 36.89
C GLU A 288 -33.21 -5.17 37.74
N THR A 289 -32.50 -4.75 38.79
CA THR A 289 -32.88 -3.59 39.60
C THR A 289 -32.91 -2.31 38.78
N CYS A 290 -31.97 -2.17 37.84
CA CYS A 290 -31.89 -1.02 36.95
C CYS A 290 -32.44 -1.34 35.56
N HIS A 291 -32.22 -2.56 35.06
CA HIS A 291 -32.58 -2.98 33.72
C HIS A 291 -33.91 -3.75 33.70
N ALA A 292 -34.98 -3.07 33.32
CA ALA A 292 -36.33 -3.63 33.31
C ALA A 292 -36.68 -4.23 31.94
N GLY A 293 -36.12 -5.40 31.63
CA GLY A 293 -36.43 -6.15 30.41
C GLY A 293 -35.19 -6.39 29.55
N THR A 294 -34.71 -5.35 28.87
CA THR A 294 -33.44 -5.39 28.12
C THR A 294 -32.33 -4.67 28.88
N TYR A 295 -31.08 -5.04 28.62
CA TYR A 295 -29.91 -4.34 29.18
C TYR A 295 -29.72 -2.90 28.66
N THR A 296 -30.45 -2.50 27.60
CA THR A 296 -30.40 -1.14 27.05
C THR A 296 -31.45 -0.21 27.65
N GLU A 297 -32.48 -0.77 28.29
CA GLU A 297 -33.51 0.00 28.98
C GLU A 297 -33.15 0.17 30.46
N TYR A 298 -33.23 1.40 30.97
CA TYR A 298 -32.99 1.73 32.37
C TYR A 298 -33.96 2.82 32.84
N PRO A 299 -35.18 2.47 33.29
CA PRO A 299 -36.18 3.46 33.67
C PRO A 299 -35.86 4.04 35.06
N CYS A 300 -35.09 5.13 35.11
CA CYS A 300 -34.80 5.86 36.34
C CYS A 300 -36.08 6.21 37.12
N GLY A 301 -37.16 6.53 36.40
CA GLY A 301 -38.47 6.90 36.93
C GLY A 301 -39.19 5.81 37.72
N SER A 302 -38.75 4.55 37.61
CA SER A 302 -39.29 3.44 38.42
C SER A 302 -38.92 3.56 39.90
N CYS A 303 -37.83 4.27 40.22
CA CYS A 303 -37.36 4.51 41.57
C CYS A 303 -37.30 6.00 41.95
N HIS A 304 -37.08 6.89 40.96
CA HIS A 304 -37.05 8.34 41.15
C HIS A 304 -38.36 8.98 40.68
N GLU A 305 -39.15 9.53 41.59
CA GLU A 305 -40.42 10.16 41.21
C GLU A 305 -40.21 11.47 40.44
N ASP A 306 -40.97 11.66 39.36
CA ASP A 306 -40.89 12.84 38.49
C ASP A 306 -41.02 14.17 39.27
N ALA A 307 -41.89 14.21 40.28
CA ALA A 307 -42.12 15.41 41.09
C ALA A 307 -40.87 15.82 41.90
N ASP A 308 -40.13 14.84 42.42
CA ASP A 308 -38.91 15.06 43.18
C ASP A 308 -37.76 15.46 42.26
N MET A 309 -37.66 14.81 41.09
CA MET A 309 -36.68 15.16 40.07
C MET A 309 -36.87 16.59 39.57
N VAL A 310 -38.12 17.01 39.26
CA VAL A 310 -38.42 18.38 38.84
C VAL A 310 -38.05 19.40 39.92
N SER A 311 -38.32 19.07 41.18
CA SER A 311 -37.99 19.95 42.31
C SER A 311 -36.47 20.07 42.52
N ALA A 312 -35.73 18.97 42.41
CA ALA A 312 -34.28 18.97 42.55
C ALA A 312 -33.55 19.70 41.41
N HIS A 313 -34.12 19.72 40.20
CA HIS A 313 -33.54 20.35 39.02
C HIS A 313 -34.12 21.74 38.71
N ALA A 314 -34.90 22.34 39.61
CA ALA A 314 -35.58 23.63 39.40
C ALA A 314 -34.64 24.82 39.02
N GLY A 315 -33.31 24.66 39.17
CA GLY A 315 -32.29 25.62 38.77
C GLY A 315 -31.28 25.14 37.71
N VAL A 316 -31.51 23.97 37.10
CA VAL A 316 -30.62 23.41 36.07
C VAL A 316 -31.24 23.61 34.69
N GLU A 317 -30.61 24.45 33.86
CA GLU A 317 -31.03 24.64 32.46
C GLU A 317 -30.21 23.71 31.55
N THR A 318 -30.80 22.58 31.16
CA THR A 318 -30.22 21.64 30.18
C THR A 318 -31.26 21.26 29.13
N PRO A 319 -30.86 21.12 27.84
CA PRO A 319 -31.75 20.64 26.78
C PRO A 319 -32.17 19.17 26.98
N ASN A 320 -31.44 18.42 27.80
CA ASN A 320 -31.64 16.98 27.94
C ASN A 320 -31.68 16.55 29.41
N LEU A 321 -32.68 17.03 30.15
CA LEU A 321 -32.89 16.67 31.57
C LEU A 321 -33.17 15.17 31.79
N HIS A 322 -33.53 14.45 30.71
CA HIS A 322 -33.80 13.02 30.75
C HIS A 322 -32.53 12.17 30.59
N ASP A 323 -31.38 12.76 30.24
CA ASP A 323 -30.08 12.08 30.22
C ASP A 323 -29.43 12.14 31.61
N CYS A 324 -30.00 11.40 32.55
CA CYS A 324 -29.60 11.40 33.96
C CYS A 324 -28.15 10.94 34.15
N ILE A 325 -27.68 9.98 33.34
CA ILE A 325 -26.36 9.34 33.48
C ILE A 325 -25.24 10.33 33.17
N SER A 326 -25.43 11.22 32.19
CA SER A 326 -24.42 12.23 31.82
C SER A 326 -24.01 13.13 32.99
N CYS A 327 -24.94 13.42 33.90
CA CYS A 327 -24.72 14.29 35.06
C CYS A 327 -24.58 13.52 36.38
N HIS A 328 -25.16 12.31 36.48
CA HIS A 328 -25.13 11.48 37.68
C HIS A 328 -24.56 10.07 37.41
N PRO A 329 -23.31 9.93 36.94
CA PRO A 329 -22.73 8.61 36.60
C PRO A 329 -22.62 7.66 37.80
N THR A 330 -22.67 8.21 39.03
CA THR A 330 -22.59 7.46 40.30
C THR A 330 -23.94 7.29 41.00
N GLY A 331 -25.03 7.82 40.41
CA GLY A 331 -26.33 7.91 41.06
C GLY A 331 -26.45 8.98 42.16
N ARG A 332 -25.38 9.72 42.48
CA ARG A 332 -25.43 10.77 43.50
C ARG A 332 -25.74 12.15 42.89
N GLY A 333 -26.78 12.79 43.41
CA GLY A 333 -27.30 14.10 42.99
C GLY A 333 -26.34 15.29 43.13
N SER A 334 -25.24 15.16 43.88
CA SER A 334 -24.38 16.29 44.26
C SER A 334 -22.94 16.23 43.73
N GLN A 335 -22.58 15.25 42.90
CA GLN A 335 -21.23 15.20 42.31
C GLN A 335 -21.23 15.74 40.88
N ILE A 336 -21.41 17.06 40.75
CA ILE A 336 -20.60 17.76 39.75
C ILE A 336 -19.19 17.79 40.35
N THR A 337 -18.37 16.77 40.10
CA THR A 337 -16.93 16.95 40.21
C THR A 337 -16.54 17.89 39.08
N ALA A 338 -16.47 19.18 39.44
CA ALA A 338 -15.66 20.12 38.70
C ALA A 338 -14.32 19.45 38.41
N GLN A 339 -13.99 19.31 37.13
CA GLN A 339 -12.65 18.96 36.69
C GLN A 339 -11.67 20.00 37.26
N THR A 340 -11.08 19.70 38.41
CA THR A 340 -9.75 20.14 38.79
C THR A 340 -9.08 18.96 39.48
N GLY A 341 -8.07 18.41 38.80
CA GLY A 341 -7.68 17.01 38.93
C GLY A 341 -7.19 16.57 40.30
N LYS A 342 -7.56 15.33 40.64
CA LYS A 342 -6.72 14.28 41.25
C LYS A 342 -7.56 12.99 41.33
N PRO A 343 -7.04 11.82 40.93
CA PRO A 343 -7.73 10.56 41.17
C PRO A 343 -7.52 10.17 42.64
N ASP A 344 -8.60 10.15 43.42
CA ASP A 344 -8.61 9.45 44.70
C ASP A 344 -8.91 7.98 44.40
N ASN A 345 -7.83 7.21 44.46
CA ASN A 345 -7.76 5.77 44.33
C ASN A 345 -8.27 5.14 45.65
N PRO A 346 -9.35 4.33 45.69
CA PRO A 346 -9.42 3.25 46.66
C PRO A 346 -8.70 2.06 46.03
N ALA A 347 -7.64 1.62 46.71
CA ALA A 347 -6.66 0.68 46.21
C ALA A 347 -7.25 -0.60 45.60
N GLY A 348 -6.82 -0.91 44.38
CA GLY A 348 -6.72 -2.28 43.89
C GLY A 348 -7.25 -2.55 42.47
N ALA A 349 -6.51 -2.13 41.44
CA ALA A 349 -6.34 -2.88 40.17
C ALA A 349 -5.44 -2.04 39.24
N ASP A 350 -4.16 -2.43 39.15
CA ASP A 350 -3.27 -1.92 38.12
C ASP A 350 -3.66 -2.46 36.74
N GLN A 351 -3.37 -1.64 35.72
CA GLN A 351 -3.23 -1.95 34.28
C GLN A 351 -4.45 -1.70 33.38
N ALA A 352 -4.64 -0.44 33.00
CA ALA A 352 -5.25 -0.06 31.73
C ALA A 352 -4.16 0.07 30.65
N VAL A 353 -4.27 -0.74 29.59
CA VAL A 353 -3.57 -0.55 28.33
C VAL A 353 -4.41 0.37 27.44
N ASN A 354 -3.69 1.28 26.80
CA ASN A 354 -4.11 2.44 26.04
C ASN A 354 -4.91 2.07 24.77
N ALA A 355 -6.12 2.59 24.63
CA ALA A 355 -6.86 2.65 23.36
C ALA A 355 -7.20 4.11 23.06
N ASN A 356 -6.58 4.66 22.03
CA ASN A 356 -6.90 5.99 21.53
C ASN A 356 -7.07 5.94 20.00
N ASN A 357 -8.33 6.13 19.60
CA ASN A 357 -8.84 6.83 18.42
C ASN A 357 -8.03 6.81 17.11
N MET A 358 -8.59 6.12 16.11
CA MET A 358 -8.51 6.53 14.71
C MET A 358 -9.74 7.38 14.35
N ALA A 359 -9.52 8.67 14.11
CA ALA A 359 -10.40 9.50 13.32
C ALA A 359 -9.66 9.90 12.04
N ILE A 360 -10.39 9.84 10.94
CA ILE A 360 -9.95 9.96 9.55
C ILE A 360 -9.77 11.45 9.20
N ASP A 361 -8.96 11.70 8.15
CA ASP A 361 -8.93 12.84 7.20
C ASP A 361 -7.80 13.90 7.32
N PRO A 362 -7.39 14.57 6.21
CA PRO A 362 -6.36 14.04 5.28
C PRO A 362 -5.29 15.11 4.87
N VAL A 363 -4.37 14.71 3.98
CA VAL A 363 -3.60 15.56 3.03
C VAL A 363 -2.29 16.27 3.48
N LEU A 364 -1.22 15.93 2.72
CA LEU A 364 -0.02 16.68 2.28
C LEU A 364 1.29 16.76 3.11
N ASN A 365 2.35 16.55 2.32
CA ASN A 365 3.76 16.93 2.41
C ASN A 365 4.68 16.14 3.35
N GLN A 366 5.58 15.33 2.80
CA GLN A 366 6.87 15.67 2.15
C GLN A 366 7.98 16.10 3.13
N GLU A 367 9.08 15.37 2.98
CA GLU A 367 10.47 15.72 3.29
C GLU A 367 11.11 15.26 4.62
N GLN A 368 12.03 14.30 4.42
CA GLN A 368 13.42 14.31 4.89
C GLN A 368 13.69 14.19 6.39
N SER A 369 14.24 13.04 6.78
CA SER A 369 15.54 13.03 7.46
C SER A 369 16.21 11.66 7.32
N GLN A 370 17.30 11.65 6.54
CA GLN A 370 18.40 10.70 6.71
C GLN A 370 19.03 10.90 8.09
N GLU A 371 19.42 9.82 8.76
CA GLU A 371 20.73 9.61 9.40
C GLU A 371 20.70 8.24 10.13
N GLN A 372 21.37 7.23 9.57
CA GLN A 372 22.65 6.70 10.08
C GLN A 372 22.55 6.04 11.47
N ASN A 373 22.69 4.71 11.54
CA ASN A 373 23.86 4.09 12.16
C ASN A 373 23.90 2.55 12.05
N HIS A 374 25.08 2.08 11.63
CA HIS A 374 25.86 0.93 12.13
C HIS A 374 25.11 -0.39 12.38
N GLY A 375 25.38 -1.52 11.71
CA GLY A 375 26.68 -2.04 11.30
C GLY A 375 27.19 -3.03 12.37
N GLU A 376 26.65 -4.25 12.40
CA GLU A 376 27.24 -5.38 13.13
C GLU A 376 27.26 -6.66 12.27
N GLU A 377 28.45 -7.23 12.20
CA GLU A 377 28.88 -8.41 11.44
C GLU A 377 28.64 -9.67 12.29
N PRO A 378 28.25 -10.84 11.72
CA PRO A 378 28.07 -12.07 12.49
C PRO A 378 29.41 -12.80 12.72
N PRO A 379 29.62 -13.47 13.88
CA PRO A 379 30.88 -14.13 14.18
C PRO A 379 31.02 -15.47 13.44
N LYS A 380 32.23 -15.70 12.89
CA LYS A 380 32.68 -16.97 12.31
C LYS A 380 33.11 -17.99 13.36
N ASN A 381 32.73 -19.24 13.08
CA ASN A 381 33.38 -20.54 13.34
C ASN A 381 33.42 -21.12 14.78
N LYS A 382 32.79 -22.29 14.90
CA LYS A 382 33.51 -23.57 15.02
C LYS A 382 32.75 -24.71 14.36
#